data_AF-A0A3B9ZL65-F1
#
_entry.id   AF-A0A3B9ZL65-F1
#
_cell.length_a   1.000
_cell.length_b   1.000
_cell.length_c   1.000
_cell.angle_alpha   90.00
_cell.angle_beta   90.00
_cell.angle_gamma   90.00
#
_symmetry.space_group_name_H-M   'P 1'
#
loop_
_entity.id
_entity.type
_entity.pdbx_description
1 polymer ?
#
loop_
_entity_poly.entity_id
_entity_poly.type
_entity_poly.pdbx_seq_one_letter_code
_entity_poly.pdbx_strand_id
1 'polypeptide(L)'
;MAASIIKTYEEIGEKTKSESVAPWFGIYPPIKPNFGNYALGEYMNGAVLPLVGGELAKAAFQNGFETYAVEQLKVLDQILSKNKRNLPGCVNTDGTAQKEAIPDQWGQAAFVSALVEGLAGVVDRSILFKEVEISPRWYFAGIKSTSVNVGYGGDGNQVGYT
;
A
#
# COMPACT_ATOMS: atom_id res chain seq x y z
N MET A 1 8.41 17.18 -2.22
CA MET A 1 7.70 16.56 -3.37
C MET A 1 6.86 15.36 -2.92
N ALA A 2 7.41 14.36 -2.23
CA ALA A 2 6.61 13.23 -1.72
C ALA A 2 5.47 13.65 -0.77
N ALA A 3 5.76 14.52 0.21
CA ALA A 3 4.75 15.01 1.15
C ALA A 3 3.54 15.73 0.50
N SER A 4 3.74 16.45 -0.61
CA SER A 4 2.63 17.10 -1.32
C SER A 4 1.76 16.08 -2.07
N ILE A 5 2.36 15.01 -2.61
CA ILE A 5 1.62 13.91 -3.25
C ILE A 5 0.79 13.17 -2.20
N ILE A 6 1.37 12.84 -1.05
CA ILE A 6 0.65 12.16 0.05
C ILE A 6 -0.57 12.98 0.47
N LYS A 7 -0.40 14.30 0.68
CA LYS A 7 -1.51 15.21 0.99
C LYS A 7 -2.59 15.23 -0.08
N THR A 8 -2.23 15.15 -1.36
CA THR A 8 -3.23 15.00 -2.43
C THR A 8 -4.04 13.71 -2.28
N TYR A 9 -3.42 12.59 -1.93
CA TYR A 9 -4.16 11.35 -1.66
C TYR A 9 -5.01 11.42 -0.38
N GLU A 10 -4.59 12.13 0.66
CA GLU A 10 -5.42 12.43 1.83
C GLU A 10 -6.66 13.25 1.42
N GLU A 11 -6.49 14.31 0.63
CA GLU A 11 -7.58 15.14 0.13
C GLU A 11 -8.55 14.36 -0.77
N ILE A 12 -8.04 13.49 -1.65
CA ILE A 12 -8.87 12.61 -2.47
C ILE A 12 -9.63 11.64 -1.57
N GLY A 13 -8.96 11.02 -0.60
CA GLY A 13 -9.58 10.11 0.36
C GLY A 13 -10.73 10.76 1.11
N GLU A 14 -10.56 11.99 1.61
CA GLU A 14 -11.63 12.73 2.27
C GLU A 14 -12.81 13.03 1.34
N LYS A 15 -12.56 13.34 0.06
CA LYS A 15 -13.61 13.58 -0.94
C LYS A 15 -14.37 12.32 -1.31
N THR A 16 -13.71 11.16 -1.31
CA THR A 16 -14.29 9.90 -1.80
C THR A 16 -14.64 8.91 -0.69
N LYS A 17 -14.46 9.23 0.59
CA LYS A 17 -14.62 8.28 1.71
C LYS A 17 -16.00 7.63 1.83
N SER A 18 -17.04 8.29 1.33
CA SER A 18 -18.40 7.72 1.29
C SER A 18 -18.66 6.86 0.06
N GLU A 19 -17.79 6.92 -0.94
CA GLU A 19 -18.01 6.34 -2.26
C GLU A 19 -17.06 5.19 -2.57
N SER A 20 -15.82 5.24 -2.04
CA SER A 20 -14.73 4.31 -2.37
C SER A 20 -13.98 3.81 -1.13
N VAL A 21 -13.58 2.54 -1.17
CA VAL A 21 -12.78 1.85 -0.16
C VAL A 21 -11.39 2.48 0.03
N ALA A 22 -10.86 3.11 -1.02
CA ALA A 22 -9.53 3.71 -1.01
C ALA A 22 -9.40 4.85 -2.04
N PRO A 23 -8.47 5.80 -1.83
CA PRO A 23 -8.16 6.85 -2.81
C PRO A 23 -7.15 6.41 -3.89
N TRP A 24 -6.83 5.12 -4.00
CA TRP A 24 -5.75 4.59 -4.85
C TRP A 24 -6.13 4.48 -6.33
N PHE A 25 -6.76 5.50 -6.88
CA PHE A 25 -7.31 5.43 -8.23
C PHE A 25 -6.23 5.38 -9.31
N GLY A 26 -6.45 4.61 -10.38
CA GLY A 26 -5.56 4.62 -11.55
C GLY A 26 -5.52 5.99 -12.24
N ILE A 27 -6.70 6.54 -12.56
CA ILE A 27 -6.89 7.90 -13.08
C ILE A 27 -7.96 8.58 -12.23
N TYR A 28 -7.63 9.75 -11.68
CA TYR A 28 -8.57 10.56 -10.91
C TYR A 28 -8.47 12.06 -11.29
N PRO A 29 -9.59 12.72 -11.61
CA PRO A 29 -10.91 12.13 -11.87
C PRO A 29 -10.90 11.25 -13.13
N PRO A 30 -11.81 10.27 -13.25
CA PRO A 30 -11.91 9.45 -14.45
C PRO A 30 -12.25 10.29 -15.69
N ILE A 31 -11.76 9.88 -16.85
CA ILE A 31 -11.91 10.58 -18.13
C ILE A 31 -13.26 10.22 -18.76
N LYS A 32 -13.99 11.25 -19.19
CA LYS A 32 -15.29 11.13 -19.88
C LYS A 32 -15.11 11.16 -21.40
N PRO A 33 -15.89 10.38 -22.17
CA PRO A 33 -16.84 9.36 -21.69
C PRO A 33 -16.16 8.03 -21.31
N ASN A 34 -14.93 7.79 -21.77
CA ASN A 34 -14.13 6.61 -21.47
C ASN A 34 -12.63 6.92 -21.63
N PHE A 35 -11.77 6.00 -21.20
CA PHE A 35 -10.33 6.01 -21.47
C PHE A 35 -9.90 4.63 -21.94
N GLY A 36 -9.32 4.54 -23.14
CA GLY A 36 -8.88 3.25 -23.69
C GLY A 36 -9.99 2.21 -23.80
N ASN A 37 -11.21 2.64 -24.15
CA ASN A 37 -12.44 1.83 -24.18
C ASN A 37 -13.00 1.39 -22.81
N TYR A 38 -12.40 1.79 -21.70
CA TYR A 38 -12.89 1.51 -20.34
C TYR A 38 -13.83 2.61 -19.84
N ALA A 39 -14.99 2.22 -19.31
CA ALA A 39 -15.96 3.14 -18.74
C ALA A 39 -15.44 3.78 -17.44
N LEU A 40 -16.20 4.72 -16.89
CA LEU A 40 -15.87 5.36 -15.62
C LEU A 40 -15.87 4.32 -14.50
N GLY A 41 -14.80 4.30 -13.70
CA GLY A 41 -14.63 3.37 -12.59
C GLY A 41 -14.07 2.00 -13.00
N GLU A 42 -13.78 1.77 -14.29
CA GLU A 42 -13.24 0.51 -14.79
C GLU A 42 -11.74 0.60 -15.05
N TYR A 43 -11.00 -0.44 -14.67
CA TYR A 43 -9.59 -0.58 -14.98
C TYR A 43 -8.81 0.70 -14.59
N MET A 44 -7.92 1.19 -15.45
CA MET A 44 -7.18 2.44 -15.20
C MET A 44 -8.10 3.68 -15.14
N ASN A 45 -9.31 3.66 -15.69
CA ASN A 45 -10.21 4.81 -15.74
C ASN A 45 -11.02 4.99 -14.45
N GLY A 46 -10.34 5.00 -13.30
CA GLY A 46 -10.93 5.32 -12.00
C GLY A 46 -11.27 4.12 -11.12
N ALA A 47 -10.82 2.91 -11.44
CA ALA A 47 -10.83 1.82 -10.45
C ALA A 47 -9.78 2.06 -9.35
N VAL A 48 -9.99 1.46 -8.19
CA VAL A 48 -8.97 1.38 -7.14
C VAL A 48 -7.88 0.42 -7.59
N LEU A 49 -6.63 0.86 -7.55
CA LEU A 49 -5.45 0.16 -8.04
C LEU A 49 -4.51 -0.15 -6.88
N PRO A 50 -4.51 -1.37 -6.31
CA PRO A 50 -3.72 -1.69 -5.13
C PRO A 50 -2.20 -1.46 -5.26
N LEU A 51 -1.64 -1.49 -6.48
CA LEU A 51 -0.25 -1.08 -6.75
C LEU A 51 0.06 0.31 -6.14
N VAL A 52 -0.85 1.28 -6.33
CA VAL A 52 -0.70 2.63 -5.80
C VAL A 52 -0.73 2.63 -4.27
N GLY A 53 -1.58 1.81 -3.67
CA GLY A 53 -1.73 1.72 -2.22
C GLY A 53 -0.43 1.31 -1.50
N GLY A 54 0.30 0.34 -2.05
CA GLY A 54 1.57 -0.12 -1.47
C GLY A 54 2.66 0.95 -1.52
N GLU A 55 2.84 1.58 -2.68
CA GLU A 55 3.81 2.67 -2.85
C GLU A 55 3.46 3.89 -1.98
N LEU A 56 2.17 4.25 -1.92
CA LEU A 56 1.68 5.33 -1.08
C LEU A 56 1.92 5.05 0.40
N ALA A 57 1.64 3.83 0.87
CA ALA A 57 1.88 3.43 2.26
C ALA A 57 3.38 3.53 2.62
N LYS A 58 4.26 3.00 1.75
CA LYS A 58 5.71 3.08 1.95
C LYS A 58 6.18 4.54 1.98
N ALA A 59 5.77 5.35 1.01
CA ALA A 59 6.11 6.77 0.95
C ALA A 59 5.63 7.52 2.20
N ALA A 60 4.42 7.23 2.69
CA ALA A 60 3.87 7.83 3.90
C ALA A 60 4.72 7.52 5.14
N PHE A 61 5.14 6.26 5.34
CA PHE A 61 6.06 5.90 6.42
C PHE A 61 7.41 6.63 6.33
N GLN A 62 7.93 6.83 5.12
CA GLN A 62 9.23 7.46 4.90
C GLN A 62 9.20 9.00 5.05
N ASN A 63 8.02 9.61 5.14
CA ASN A 63 7.86 11.06 5.12
C ASN A 63 7.10 11.61 6.35
N GLY A 64 6.96 10.83 7.43
CA GLY A 64 6.35 11.29 8.69
C GLY A 64 4.82 11.31 8.69
N PHE A 65 4.20 10.43 7.90
CA PHE A 65 2.74 10.25 7.83
C PHE A 65 2.34 8.86 8.35
N GLU A 66 2.89 8.42 9.48
CA GLU A 66 2.77 7.05 9.96
C GLU A 66 1.34 6.61 10.26
N THR A 67 0.53 7.49 10.86
CA THR A 67 -0.90 7.21 11.10
C THR A 67 -1.62 6.93 9.78
N TYR A 68 -1.41 7.79 8.77
CA TYR A 68 -2.01 7.61 7.45
C TYR A 68 -1.52 6.34 6.76
N ALA A 69 -0.22 6.02 6.86
CA ALA A 69 0.38 4.82 6.31
C ALA A 69 -0.22 3.54 6.93
N VAL A 70 -0.42 3.52 8.25
CA VAL A 70 -1.07 2.41 8.96
C VAL A 70 -2.52 2.24 8.49
N GLU A 71 -3.26 3.33 8.27
CA GLU A 71 -4.61 3.24 7.70
C GLU A 71 -4.60 2.60 6.30
N GLN A 72 -3.60 2.89 5.46
CA GLN A 72 -3.50 2.23 4.14
C GLN A 72 -3.28 0.71 4.26
N LEU A 73 -2.50 0.27 5.25
CA LEU A 73 -2.32 -1.17 5.52
C LEU A 73 -3.61 -1.84 6.04
N LYS A 74 -4.45 -1.12 6.79
CA LYS A 74 -5.77 -1.61 7.20
C LYS A 74 -6.72 -1.73 6.01
N VAL A 75 -6.70 -0.76 5.10
CA VAL A 75 -7.48 -0.82 3.85
C VAL A 75 -7.04 -2.01 2.99
N LEU A 76 -5.74 -2.30 2.91
CA LEU A 76 -5.24 -3.52 2.27
C LEU A 76 -5.89 -4.77 2.89
N ASP A 77 -5.90 -4.89 4.22
CA ASP A 77 -6.46 -6.05 4.90
C ASP A 77 -7.97 -6.20 4.65
N GLN A 78 -8.71 -5.09 4.57
CA GLN A 78 -10.13 -5.09 4.18
C GLN A 78 -10.32 -5.62 2.75
N ILE A 79 -9.52 -5.16 1.79
CA ILE A 79 -9.56 -5.63 0.40
C ILE A 79 -9.20 -7.12 0.33
N LEU A 80 -8.12 -7.56 0.99
CA LEU A 80 -7.74 -8.97 1.03
C LEU A 80 -8.85 -9.85 1.62
N SER A 81 -9.51 -9.39 2.68
CA SER A 81 -10.59 -10.12 3.34
C SER A 81 -11.81 -10.30 2.44
N LYS A 82 -12.12 -9.33 1.57
CA LYS A 82 -13.19 -9.43 0.57
C LYS A 82 -12.85 -10.34 -0.61
N ASN A 83 -11.56 -10.57 -0.86
CA ASN A 83 -11.08 -11.25 -2.06
C ASN A 83 -10.33 -12.56 -1.75
N LYS A 84 -10.74 -13.28 -0.69
CA LYS A 84 -10.18 -14.60 -0.32
C LYS A 84 -8.65 -14.58 -0.12
N ARG A 85 -8.12 -13.47 0.43
CA ARG A 85 -6.69 -13.20 0.61
C ARG A 85 -5.87 -13.14 -0.68
N ASN A 86 -6.52 -13.01 -1.83
CA ASN A 86 -5.88 -12.69 -3.10
C ASN A 86 -6.00 -11.18 -3.34
N LEU A 87 -4.89 -10.49 -3.60
CA LEU A 87 -4.91 -9.05 -3.87
C LEU A 87 -5.29 -8.80 -5.33
N PRO A 88 -6.45 -8.19 -5.63
CA PRO A 88 -6.86 -7.98 -7.02
C PRO A 88 -5.97 -6.97 -7.74
N GLY A 89 -5.83 -7.10 -9.05
CA GLY A 89 -5.14 -6.08 -9.85
C GLY A 89 -5.89 -4.74 -9.92
N CYS A 90 -7.22 -4.79 -10.01
CA CYS A 90 -8.13 -3.64 -9.94
C CYS A 90 -9.30 -3.97 -9.01
N VAL A 91 -9.77 -2.97 -8.28
CA VAL A 91 -10.73 -3.11 -7.19
C VAL A 91 -11.89 -2.14 -7.43
N ASN A 92 -13.12 -2.64 -7.29
CA ASN A 92 -14.33 -1.82 -7.27
C ASN A 92 -14.31 -0.89 -6.06
N THR A 93 -15.12 0.16 -6.10
CA THR A 93 -15.22 1.10 -4.99
C THR A 93 -15.64 0.46 -3.67
N ASP A 94 -16.31 -0.70 -3.70
CA ASP A 94 -16.67 -1.45 -2.50
C ASP A 94 -15.57 -2.38 -1.98
N GLY A 95 -14.42 -2.49 -2.66
CA GLY A 95 -13.33 -3.39 -2.27
C GLY A 95 -13.35 -4.79 -2.90
N THR A 96 -14.32 -5.12 -3.75
CA THR A 96 -14.34 -6.38 -4.50
C THR A 96 -13.48 -6.33 -5.76
N ALA A 97 -12.96 -7.47 -6.21
CA ALA A 97 -12.18 -7.56 -7.45
C ALA A 97 -13.00 -7.15 -8.70
N GLN A 98 -12.36 -6.44 -9.62
CA GLN A 98 -12.93 -6.21 -10.95
C GLN A 98 -12.77 -7.44 -11.85
N LYS A 99 -13.66 -7.55 -12.85
CA LYS A 99 -13.60 -8.60 -13.86
C LYS A 99 -12.41 -8.41 -14.82
N GLU A 100 -12.17 -7.17 -15.22
CA GLU A 100 -11.01 -6.78 -16.03
C GLU A 100 -10.04 -5.99 -15.15
N ALA A 101 -8.79 -6.43 -15.12
CA ALA A 101 -7.76 -5.90 -14.24
C ALA A 101 -6.36 -6.19 -14.81
N ILE A 102 -5.35 -5.45 -14.34
CA ILE A 102 -3.98 -5.94 -14.42
C ILE A 102 -3.88 -7.27 -13.65
N PRO A 103 -2.84 -8.08 -13.83
CA PRO A 103 -2.75 -9.35 -13.11
C PRO A 103 -2.79 -9.16 -11.59
N ASP A 104 -3.49 -10.08 -10.93
CA ASP A 104 -3.58 -10.12 -9.48
C ASP A 104 -2.19 -10.23 -8.83
N GLN A 105 -2.10 -9.78 -7.57
CA GLN A 105 -0.91 -9.82 -6.73
C GLN A 105 0.26 -8.94 -7.19
N TRP A 106 0.20 -8.28 -8.36
CA TRP A 106 1.25 -7.37 -8.81
C TRP A 106 1.55 -6.23 -7.82
N GLY A 107 0.54 -5.75 -7.09
CA GLY A 107 0.72 -4.74 -6.03
C GLY A 107 1.28 -5.27 -4.70
N GLN A 108 1.38 -6.59 -4.52
CA GLN A 108 1.67 -7.19 -3.23
C GLN A 108 3.09 -6.89 -2.74
N ALA A 109 4.08 -6.86 -3.64
CA ALA A 109 5.46 -6.56 -3.28
C ALA A 109 5.63 -5.15 -2.70
N ALA A 110 4.90 -4.16 -3.23
CA ALA A 110 4.92 -2.80 -2.71
C ALA A 110 4.39 -2.72 -1.27
N PHE A 111 3.32 -3.45 -0.96
CA PHE A 111 2.82 -3.56 0.42
C PHE A 111 3.76 -4.34 1.34
N VAL A 112 4.40 -5.41 0.87
CA VAL A 112 5.43 -6.12 1.66
C VAL A 112 6.59 -5.17 1.98
N SER A 113 7.04 -4.38 0.99
CA SER A 113 8.07 -3.37 1.22
C SER A 113 7.61 -2.30 2.21
N ALA A 114 6.35 -1.84 2.13
CA ALA A 114 5.78 -0.92 3.13
C ALA A 114 5.71 -1.54 4.54
N LEU A 115 5.41 -2.83 4.66
CA LEU A 115 5.39 -3.54 5.95
C LEU A 115 6.79 -3.69 6.53
N VAL A 116 7.78 -4.08 5.71
CA VAL A 116 9.16 -4.35 6.15
C VAL A 116 9.95 -3.07 6.39
N GLU A 117 10.04 -2.20 5.39
CA GLU A 117 10.85 -0.96 5.45
C GLU A 117 10.10 0.19 6.12
N GLY A 118 8.77 0.19 6.04
CA GLY A 118 7.90 1.20 6.64
C GLY A 118 7.50 0.83 8.06
N LEU A 119 6.57 -0.10 8.24
CA LEU A 119 6.02 -0.38 9.58
C LEU A 119 7.04 -1.01 10.53
N ALA A 120 7.69 -2.09 10.10
CA ALA A 120 8.76 -2.74 10.86
C ALA A 120 10.05 -1.91 10.84
N GLY A 121 10.22 -1.01 9.88
CA GLY A 121 11.35 -0.08 9.86
C GLY A 121 12.70 -0.75 9.71
N VAL A 122 12.79 -1.89 9.02
CA VAL A 122 14.06 -2.56 8.72
C VAL A 122 14.46 -2.21 7.30
N VAL A 123 15.54 -1.44 7.13
CA VAL A 123 16.04 -1.03 5.82
C VAL A 123 17.51 -1.43 5.69
N ASP A 124 17.83 -2.25 4.70
CA ASP A 124 19.22 -2.49 4.31
C ASP A 124 19.75 -1.22 3.63
N ARG A 125 20.71 -0.55 4.28
CA ARG A 125 21.37 0.65 3.74
C ARG A 125 22.58 0.28 2.87
N SER A 126 22.90 -1.02 2.77
CA SER A 126 23.99 -1.57 1.97
C SER A 126 23.53 -2.83 1.24
N ILE A 127 24.27 -3.92 1.37
CA ILE A 127 23.93 -5.26 0.90
C ILE A 127 24.16 -6.26 2.03
N LEU A 128 23.34 -7.32 2.08
CA LEU A 128 23.43 -8.36 3.09
C LEU A 128 23.37 -7.82 4.53
N PHE A 129 22.62 -6.75 4.78
CA PHE A 129 22.51 -6.10 6.10
C PHE A 129 23.86 -5.73 6.75
N LYS A 130 24.89 -5.43 5.95
CA LYS A 130 26.17 -4.92 6.46
C LYS A 130 26.02 -3.57 7.16
N GLU A 131 25.06 -2.78 6.70
CA GLU A 131 24.61 -1.55 7.33
C GLU A 131 23.08 -1.55 7.31
N VAL A 132 22.47 -1.47 8.49
CA VAL A 132 21.01 -1.57 8.64
C VAL A 132 20.47 -0.40 9.43
N GLU A 133 19.37 0.16 8.95
CA GLU A 133 18.54 1.07 9.72
C GLU A 133 17.42 0.28 10.39
N ILE A 134 17.23 0.54 11.69
CA ILE A 134 16.14 0.00 12.50
C ILE A 134 15.34 1.16 13.07
N SER A 135 14.14 1.38 12.54
CA SER A 135 13.25 2.49 12.89
C SER A 135 11.79 2.02 13.07
N PRO A 136 11.48 1.20 14.09
CA PRO A 136 10.16 0.59 14.25
C PRO A 136 9.05 1.65 14.43
N ARG A 137 7.91 1.45 13.76
CA ARG A 137 6.75 2.37 13.78
C ARG A 137 5.48 1.75 14.38
N TRP A 138 5.64 0.69 15.17
CA TRP A 138 4.56 -0.10 15.79
C TRP A 138 3.60 0.70 16.67
N TYR A 139 4.08 1.79 17.28
CA TYR A 139 3.26 2.70 18.09
C TYR A 139 2.02 3.19 17.33
N PHE A 140 2.19 3.58 16.06
CA PHE A 140 1.10 4.07 15.21
C PHE A 140 0.10 2.98 14.82
N ALA A 141 0.52 1.71 14.88
CA ALA A 141 -0.36 0.56 14.69
C ALA A 141 -1.02 0.08 15.99
N GLY A 142 -0.79 0.76 17.13
CA GLY A 142 -1.32 0.35 18.43
C GLY A 142 -0.70 -0.93 18.99
N ILE A 143 0.44 -1.35 18.45
CA ILE A 143 1.15 -2.58 18.85
C ILE A 143 2.15 -2.24 19.96
N LYS A 144 1.98 -2.86 21.13
CA LYS A 144 2.81 -2.60 22.33
C LYS A 144 4.08 -3.44 22.40
N SER A 145 4.04 -4.64 21.84
CA SER A 145 5.17 -5.57 21.77
C SER A 145 5.01 -6.44 20.53
N THR A 146 6.13 -6.77 19.90
CA THR A 146 6.19 -7.64 18.73
C THR A 146 7.59 -8.22 18.62
N SER A 147 7.83 -9.12 17.67
CA SER A 147 9.18 -9.51 17.29
C SER A 147 9.26 -9.52 15.78
N VAL A 148 10.38 -9.01 15.26
CA VAL A 148 10.64 -8.91 13.83
C VAL A 148 11.94 -9.63 13.52
N ASN A 149 11.91 -10.43 12.47
CA ASN A 149 13.10 -11.01 11.85
C ASN A 149 12.96 -10.87 10.33
N VAL A 150 13.95 -10.26 9.69
CA VAL A 150 14.04 -10.08 8.23
C VAL A 150 15.39 -10.61 7.80
N GLY A 151 15.40 -11.43 6.75
CA GLY A 151 16.58 -12.15 6.31
C GLY A 151 16.68 -12.24 4.80
N TYR A 152 17.91 -12.32 4.31
CA TYR A 152 18.17 -12.84 2.98
C TYR A 152 17.87 -14.35 2.97
N GLY A 153 17.37 -14.88 1.85
CA GLY A 153 17.06 -16.30 1.73
C GLY A 153 18.30 -17.20 1.85
N GLY A 154 18.10 -18.45 2.30
CA GLY A 154 19.18 -19.41 2.54
C GLY A 154 19.96 -19.11 3.83
N ASP A 155 21.29 -19.28 3.80
CA ASP A 155 22.21 -18.97 4.91
C ASP A 155 22.63 -17.48 4.96
N GLY A 156 21.80 -16.60 4.41
CA GLY A 156 22.07 -15.17 4.34
C GLY A 156 21.96 -14.47 5.70
N ASN A 157 22.54 -13.26 5.79
CA ASN A 157 22.45 -12.43 6.98
C ASN A 157 21.00 -12.08 7.32
N GLN A 158 20.73 -11.96 8.61
CA GLN A 158 19.41 -11.63 9.17
C GLN A 158 19.52 -10.51 10.19
N VAL A 159 18.46 -9.73 10.32
CA VAL A 159 18.31 -8.68 11.33
C VAL A 159 17.00 -8.89 12.06
N GLY A 160 17.01 -8.72 13.38
CA GLY A 160 15.80 -8.79 14.17
C GLY A 160 15.85 -7.94 15.43
N TYR A 161 14.66 -7.65 15.94
CA TYR A 161 14.45 -6.95 17.21
C TYR A 161 13.14 -7.41 17.86
N THR A 162 12.96 -7.03 19.12
CA THR A 162 11.78 -7.31 19.94
C THR A 162 11.30 -6.02 20.61
#